data_AF-A0A226DPR5-F1
#
_entry.id   AF-A0A226DPR5-F1
#
_cell.length_a   1.000
_cell.length_b   1.000
_cell.length_c   1.000
_cell.angle_alpha   90.00
_cell.angle_beta   90.00
_cell.angle_gamma   90.00
#
_symmetry.space_group_name_H-M   'P 1'
#
loop_
_entity.id
_entity.type
_entity.pdbx_description
1 polymer ?
#
loop_
_entity_poly.entity_id
_entity_poly.type
_entity_poly.pdbx_seq_one_letter_code
_entity_poly.pdbx_strand_id
1 'polypeptide(L)'
;MILNCKNWDDDGDSEFLTRVWIGIGEYYAWLVITPRKETSDRNHGHEHLYLYRILTLLTTYQNNGWCQPSMPLAIGGVIAADTVSHYILITSYDKIPLSILFLFVIIALDCVILIHVMFNMLGKPYTTSCDFIEFMKSRNGPKWVKRFMRSCHPSKLTMGDGTFFDRSTSLVIWQKGIDYLITLLLM
;
A
#
# COMPACT_ATOMS: atom_id res chain seq x y z
N MET A 1 -9.52 -25.70 2.49
CA MET A 1 -8.29 -26.40 2.06
C MET A 1 -7.15 -25.40 2.22
N ILE A 2 -6.47 -25.46 3.36
CA ILE A 2 -5.34 -24.58 3.70
C ILE A 2 -4.12 -25.20 3.02
N LEU A 3 -3.63 -24.56 1.95
CA LEU A 3 -2.39 -24.96 1.30
C LEU A 3 -1.24 -24.70 2.27
N ASN A 4 -0.59 -25.79 2.66
CA ASN A 4 0.56 -25.81 3.55
C ASN A 4 1.78 -25.41 2.70
N CYS A 5 2.07 -24.11 2.60
CA CYS A 5 3.23 -23.58 1.88
C CYS A 5 4.49 -23.90 2.68
N LYS A 6 5.15 -24.99 2.29
CA LYS A 6 6.44 -25.44 2.80
C LYS A 6 7.50 -24.96 1.80
N ASN A 7 8.39 -24.10 2.29
CA ASN A 7 9.56 -23.46 1.64
C ASN A 7 9.28 -22.18 0.85
N TRP A 8 9.93 -21.11 1.32
CA TRP A 8 9.96 -19.74 0.81
C TRP A 8 11.35 -19.38 0.27
N ASP A 9 12.22 -20.36 0.05
CA ASP A 9 13.68 -20.15 -0.01
C ASP A 9 14.28 -20.16 -1.43
N ASP A 10 13.47 -20.16 -2.51
CA ASP A 10 13.97 -20.37 -3.88
C ASP A 10 13.65 -19.26 -4.92
N ASP A 11 12.93 -18.18 -4.59
CA ASP A 11 12.61 -17.11 -5.56
C ASP A 11 13.30 -15.77 -5.22
N GLY A 12 14.62 -15.80 -5.14
CA GLY A 12 15.47 -14.62 -4.94
C GLY A 12 15.64 -13.81 -6.23
N ASP A 13 15.13 -12.57 -6.22
CA ASP A 13 15.65 -11.34 -6.88
C ASP A 13 14.64 -10.53 -7.71
N SER A 14 13.49 -11.07 -8.10
CA SER A 14 12.49 -10.32 -8.90
C SER A 14 11.16 -10.02 -8.19
N GLU A 15 10.98 -10.50 -6.95
CA GLU A 15 9.71 -10.40 -6.24
C GLU A 15 9.40 -9.00 -5.69
N PHE A 16 10.40 -8.22 -5.25
CA PHE A 16 10.10 -6.92 -4.63
C PHE A 16 9.53 -5.92 -5.64
N LEU A 17 10.18 -5.77 -6.80
CA LEU A 17 9.71 -4.85 -7.84
C LEU A 17 8.37 -5.29 -8.43
N THR A 18 8.19 -6.59 -8.69
CA THR A 18 6.90 -7.10 -9.19
C THR A 18 5.78 -6.85 -8.18
N ARG A 19 6.04 -7.04 -6.88
CA ARG A 19 5.07 -6.73 -5.81
C ARG A 19 4.78 -5.23 -5.68
N VAL A 20 5.76 -4.35 -5.87
CA VAL A 20 5.56 -2.88 -5.93
C VAL A 20 4.74 -2.49 -7.16
N TRP A 21 5.05 -3.05 -8.33
CA TRP A 21 4.30 -2.82 -9.57
C TRP A 21 2.86 -3.31 -9.47
N ILE A 22 2.59 -4.41 -8.78
CA ILE A 22 1.24 -4.89 -8.48
C ILE A 22 0.49 -3.86 -7.62
N GLY A 23 1.12 -3.30 -6.59
CA GLY A 23 0.51 -2.26 -5.75
C GLY A 23 0.19 -0.97 -6.54
N ILE A 24 1.07 -0.57 -7.47
CA ILE A 24 0.83 0.55 -8.39
C ILE A 24 -0.34 0.22 -9.33
N GLY A 25 -0.38 -1.00 -9.88
CA GLY A 25 -1.47 -1.50 -10.71
C GLY A 25 -2.82 -1.50 -9.98
N GLU A 26 -2.85 -1.94 -8.73
CA GLU A 26 -4.03 -1.87 -7.86
C GLU A 26 -4.51 -0.42 -7.69
N TYR A 27 -3.60 0.51 -7.46
CA TYR A 27 -3.94 1.93 -7.33
C TYR A 27 -4.59 2.49 -8.60
N TYR A 28 -4.00 2.22 -9.77
CA TYR A 28 -4.57 2.65 -11.05
C TYR A 28 -5.91 1.99 -11.32
N ALA A 29 -6.07 0.71 -10.98
CA ALA A 29 -7.35 0.02 -11.10
C ALA A 29 -8.43 0.67 -10.21
N TRP A 30 -8.09 1.06 -8.97
CA TRP A 30 -9.00 1.80 -8.10
C TRP A 30 -9.33 3.20 -8.61
N LEU A 31 -8.39 3.90 -9.25
CA LEU A 31 -8.65 5.18 -9.93
C LEU A 31 -9.64 5.03 -11.09
N VAL A 32 -9.54 3.94 -11.86
CA VAL A 32 -10.46 3.64 -12.96
C VAL A 32 -11.83 3.20 -12.44
N ILE A 33 -11.85 2.44 -11.34
CA ILE A 33 -13.07 1.93 -10.67
C ILE A 33 -13.74 2.97 -9.80
N THR A 34 -13.09 4.10 -9.52
CA THR A 34 -13.74 5.33 -9.05
C THR A 34 -14.08 6.22 -10.26
N PRO A 35 -15.10 5.89 -11.06
CA PRO A 35 -15.64 6.89 -11.94
C PRO A 35 -16.15 8.03 -11.05
N ARG A 36 -15.89 9.26 -11.49
CA ARG A 36 -16.63 10.44 -11.05
C ARG A 36 -18.09 10.03 -10.86
N LYS A 37 -18.63 10.50 -9.75
CA LYS A 37 -20.01 10.40 -9.29
C LYS A 37 -20.97 10.96 -10.35
N GLU A 38 -21.08 10.35 -11.53
CA GLU A 38 -21.88 10.88 -12.62
C GLU A 38 -22.40 9.75 -13.51
N THR A 39 -23.74 9.67 -13.50
CA THR A 39 -24.61 8.95 -14.44
C THR A 39 -24.45 7.43 -14.51
N SER A 40 -25.03 6.79 -13.50
CA SER A 40 -25.46 5.40 -13.49
C SER A 40 -26.35 5.05 -14.69
N ASP A 41 -25.80 4.32 -15.66
CA ASP A 41 -26.59 3.47 -16.56
C ASP A 41 -26.64 2.02 -16.02
N ARG A 42 -27.82 1.39 -16.06
CA ARG A 42 -28.11 0.12 -15.36
C ARG A 42 -27.26 -1.06 -15.86
N ASN A 43 -26.74 -1.00 -17.09
CA ASN A 43 -25.88 -2.04 -17.65
C ASN A 43 -24.46 -2.06 -17.03
N HIS A 44 -23.94 -0.92 -16.58
CA HIS A 44 -22.58 -0.83 -16.03
C HIS A 44 -22.47 -1.34 -14.59
N GLY A 45 -23.60 -1.51 -13.88
CA GLY A 45 -23.61 -2.00 -12.51
C GLY A 45 -23.04 -3.42 -12.35
N HIS A 46 -23.21 -4.28 -13.36
CA HIS A 46 -22.65 -5.64 -13.34
C HIS A 46 -21.13 -5.65 -13.55
N GLU A 47 -20.61 -4.75 -14.39
CA GLU A 47 -19.19 -4.63 -14.67
C GLU A 47 -18.42 -4.10 -13.45
N HIS A 48 -18.95 -3.07 -12.77
CA HIS A 48 -18.37 -2.57 -11.52
C HIS A 48 -18.36 -3.63 -10.40
N LEU A 49 -19.39 -4.48 -10.32
CA LEU A 49 -19.43 -5.59 -9.35
C LEU A 49 -18.37 -6.66 -9.65
N TYR A 50 -18.12 -6.95 -10.93
CA TYR A 50 -17.09 -7.89 -11.34
C TYR A 50 -15.68 -7.34 -11.06
N LEU A 51 -15.41 -6.10 -11.45
CA LEU A 51 -14.16 -5.39 -11.16
C LEU A 51 -13.88 -5.31 -9.64
N TYR A 52 -14.91 -5.01 -8.84
CA TYR A 52 -14.80 -4.98 -7.39
C TYR A 52 -14.39 -6.36 -6.81
N ARG A 53 -14.92 -7.45 -7.37
CA ARG A 53 -14.54 -8.81 -6.97
C ARG A 53 -13.11 -9.15 -7.34
N ILE A 54 -12.64 -8.73 -8.52
CA ILE A 54 -11.23 -8.87 -8.93
C ILE A 54 -10.33 -8.13 -7.95
N LEU A 55 -10.64 -6.87 -7.62
CA LEU A 55 -9.88 -6.09 -6.64
C LEU A 55 -9.83 -6.76 -5.27
N THR A 56 -10.96 -7.29 -4.79
CA THR A 56 -11.00 -8.00 -3.50
C THR A 56 -10.09 -9.24 -3.51
N LEU A 57 -10.08 -9.98 -4.62
CA LEU A 57 -9.19 -11.14 -4.81
C LEU A 57 -7.72 -10.72 -4.91
N LEU A 58 -7.43 -9.64 -5.62
CA LEU A 58 -6.07 -9.10 -5.77
C LEU A 58 -5.52 -8.64 -4.43
N THR A 59 -6.31 -7.92 -3.62
CA THR A 59 -5.91 -7.52 -2.26
C THR A 59 -5.67 -8.74 -1.37
N THR A 60 -6.46 -9.82 -1.53
CA THR A 60 -6.25 -11.07 -0.78
C THR A 60 -4.94 -11.74 -1.19
N TYR A 61 -4.63 -11.76 -2.49
CA TYR A 61 -3.38 -12.27 -3.01
C TYR A 61 -2.18 -11.43 -2.52
N GLN A 62 -2.32 -10.11 -2.50
CA GLN A 62 -1.31 -9.20 -1.99
C GLN A 62 -1.08 -9.41 -0.49
N ASN A 63 -2.14 -9.54 0.32
CA ASN A 63 -1.98 -9.89 1.74
C ASN A 63 -1.32 -11.25 1.96
N ASN A 64 -1.55 -12.22 1.06
CA ASN A 64 -0.91 -13.53 1.14
C ASN A 64 0.57 -13.48 0.72
N GLY A 65 0.90 -12.77 -0.37
CA GLY A 65 2.27 -12.58 -0.82
C GLY A 65 3.10 -11.76 0.16
N TRP A 66 2.48 -10.79 0.81
CA TRP A 66 3.09 -9.96 1.85
C TRP A 66 2.72 -10.39 3.27
N CYS A 67 2.49 -11.68 3.46
CA CYS A 67 2.24 -12.23 4.79
C CYS A 67 3.39 -11.88 5.77
N GLN A 68 3.10 -11.93 7.08
CA GLN A 68 4.16 -11.77 8.08
C GLN A 68 5.28 -12.79 7.84
N PRO A 69 6.56 -12.37 7.91
CA PRO A 69 7.07 -11.07 8.36
C PRO A 69 7.40 -10.06 7.24
N SER A 70 7.10 -10.35 5.98
CA SER A 70 7.56 -9.56 4.83
C SER A 70 7.04 -8.13 4.81
N MET A 71 5.76 -7.88 5.12
CA MET A 71 5.22 -6.52 5.20
C MET A 71 5.96 -5.67 6.25
N PRO A 72 6.04 -6.07 7.54
CA PRO A 72 6.76 -5.31 8.55
C PRO A 72 8.24 -5.11 8.21
N LEU A 73 8.89 -6.12 7.64
CA LEU A 73 10.31 -6.07 7.28
C LEU A 73 10.57 -5.07 6.16
N ALA A 74 9.71 -5.03 5.14
CA ALA A 74 9.81 -4.04 4.07
C ALA A 74 9.57 -2.61 4.59
N ILE A 75 8.56 -2.42 5.44
CA ILE A 75 8.28 -1.10 6.04
C ILE A 75 9.47 -0.65 6.90
N GLY A 76 9.98 -1.53 7.77
CA GLY A 76 11.15 -1.25 8.59
C GLY A 76 12.40 -0.98 7.76
N GLY A 77 12.61 -1.72 6.67
CA GLY A 77 13.72 -1.51 5.74
C GLY A 77 13.67 -0.16 5.04
N VAL A 78 12.48 0.26 4.57
CA VAL A 78 12.28 1.59 3.96
C VAL A 78 12.55 2.70 4.98
N ILE A 79 12.07 2.57 6.22
CA ILE A 79 12.34 3.53 7.29
C ILE A 79 13.84 3.60 7.61
N ALA A 80 14.51 2.45 7.72
CA ALA A 80 15.94 2.41 8.00
C ALA A 80 16.77 3.03 6.87
N ALA A 81 16.43 2.75 5.61
CA ALA A 81 17.10 3.34 4.45
C ALA A 81 16.90 4.87 4.37
N ASP A 82 15.68 5.34 4.64
CA ASP A 82 15.34 6.77 4.66
C ASP A 82 16.12 7.52 5.74
N THR A 83 16.15 6.96 6.95
CA THR A 83 16.83 7.57 8.12
C THR A 83 18.34 7.60 7.96
N VAL A 84 18.95 6.53 7.47
CA VAL A 84 20.40 6.49 7.19
C VAL A 84 20.76 7.48 6.08
N SER A 85 19.96 7.56 5.02
CA SER A 85 20.21 8.50 3.91
C SER A 85 20.15 9.95 4.40
N HIS A 86 19.12 10.32 5.15
CA HIS A 86 19.01 11.65 5.76
C HIS A 86 20.12 11.95 6.76
N TYR A 87 20.51 10.98 7.58
CA TYR A 87 21.58 11.13 8.56
C TYR A 87 22.92 11.45 7.89
N ILE A 88 23.29 10.71 6.83
CA ILE A 88 24.51 10.94 6.07
C ILE A 88 24.48 12.34 5.43
N LEU A 89 23.32 12.74 4.90
CA LEU A 89 23.12 14.05 4.28
C LEU A 89 23.31 15.20 5.26
N ILE A 90 22.84 15.05 6.50
CA ILE A 90 22.95 16.08 7.54
C ILE A 90 24.37 16.15 8.12
N THR A 91 24.99 15.00 8.39
CA THR A 91 26.26 14.93 9.14
C THR A 91 27.49 15.10 8.26
N SER A 92 27.42 14.64 7.02
CA SER A 92 28.60 14.40 6.19
C SER A 92 28.61 15.21 4.89
N TYR A 93 27.74 16.22 4.76
CA TYR A 93 27.65 17.05 3.55
C TYR A 93 28.97 17.74 3.18
N ASP A 94 29.79 18.08 4.16
CA ASP A 94 31.07 18.80 3.96
C ASP A 94 32.26 17.85 3.68
N LYS A 95 32.13 16.57 4.04
CA LYS A 95 33.21 15.58 3.95
C LYS A 95 33.13 14.69 2.70
N ILE A 96 31.95 14.61 2.08
CA ILE A 96 31.65 13.67 1.00
C ILE A 96 31.79 14.37 -0.36
N PRO A 97 32.38 13.73 -1.39
CA PRO A 97 32.44 14.30 -2.73
C PRO A 97 31.03 14.56 -3.28
N LEU A 98 30.86 15.68 -3.99
CA LEU A 98 29.56 16.17 -4.47
C LEU A 98 28.73 15.11 -5.22
N SER A 99 29.38 14.22 -5.99
CA SER A 99 28.69 13.15 -6.73
C SER A 99 27.98 12.15 -5.81
N ILE A 100 28.60 11.78 -4.68
CA ILE A 100 28.01 10.84 -3.72
C ILE A 100 26.90 11.53 -2.93
N LEU A 101 27.08 12.81 -2.58
CA LEU A 101 26.05 13.61 -1.93
C LEU A 101 24.78 13.68 -2.78
N PHE A 102 24.92 13.93 -4.09
CA PHE A 102 23.77 13.99 -5.00
C PHE A 102 23.01 12.65 -5.08
N LEU A 103 23.71 11.51 -5.04
CA LEU A 103 23.07 10.19 -4.97
C LEU A 103 22.25 10.04 -3.70
N PHE A 104 22.77 10.44 -2.53
CA PHE A 104 22.02 10.38 -1.28
C PHE A 104 20.81 11.32 -1.26
N VAL A 105 20.88 12.48 -1.91
CA VAL A 105 19.72 13.37 -2.09
C VAL A 105 18.63 12.68 -2.91
N ILE A 106 18.99 12.06 -4.03
CA ILE A 106 18.03 11.32 -4.86
C ILE A 106 17.39 10.18 -4.06
N ILE A 107 18.20 9.37 -3.38
CA ILE A 107 17.70 8.26 -2.56
C ILE A 107 16.76 8.75 -1.45
N ALA A 108 17.14 9.82 -0.74
CA ALA A 108 16.29 10.40 0.31
C ALA A 108 14.96 10.91 -0.27
N LEU A 109 14.98 11.59 -1.41
CA LEU A 109 13.76 12.05 -2.09
C LEU A 109 12.90 10.86 -2.54
N ASP A 110 13.49 9.83 -3.13
CA ASP A 110 12.79 8.62 -3.57
C ASP A 110 12.15 7.91 -2.37
N CYS A 111 12.84 7.80 -1.24
CA CYS A 111 12.30 7.24 0.00
C CYS A 111 11.14 8.06 0.57
N VAL A 112 11.25 9.39 0.60
CA VAL A 112 10.18 10.30 1.05
C VAL A 112 8.95 10.18 0.14
N ILE A 113 9.16 10.15 -1.18
CA ILE A 113 8.09 9.98 -2.16
C ILE A 113 7.44 8.60 -1.99
N LEU A 114 8.22 7.53 -1.84
CA LEU A 114 7.69 6.20 -1.57
C LEU A 114 6.86 6.19 -0.28
N ILE A 115 7.33 6.81 0.80
CA ILE A 115 6.60 6.83 2.06
C ILE A 115 5.28 7.60 1.91
N HIS A 116 5.32 8.83 1.38
CA HIS A 116 4.13 9.67 1.32
C HIS A 116 3.15 9.28 0.21
N VAL A 117 3.64 8.82 -0.93
CA VAL A 117 2.80 8.47 -2.08
C VAL A 117 2.34 7.02 -1.96
N MET A 118 3.26 6.06 -1.81
CA MET A 118 2.90 4.65 -1.82
C MET A 118 2.01 4.30 -0.63
N PHE A 119 2.36 4.65 0.62
CA PHE A 119 1.51 4.30 1.77
C PHE A 119 0.16 5.04 1.75
N ASN A 120 0.09 6.27 1.26
CA ASN A 120 -1.18 6.98 1.10
C ASN A 120 -2.04 6.36 -0.01
N MET A 121 -1.41 5.87 -1.08
CA MET A 121 -2.09 5.09 -2.13
C MET A 121 -2.63 3.77 -1.60
N LEU A 122 -1.89 3.07 -0.73
CA LEU A 122 -2.33 1.81 -0.12
C LEU A 122 -3.51 1.97 0.88
N GLY A 123 -3.68 3.16 1.49
CA GLY A 123 -4.83 3.47 2.36
C GLY A 123 -6.11 3.90 1.61
N LYS A 124 -5.97 4.43 0.39
CA LYS A 124 -7.10 4.86 -0.46
C LYS A 124 -8.07 3.74 -0.88
N PRO A 125 -7.65 2.52 -1.26
CA PRO A 125 -8.57 1.46 -1.67
C PRO A 125 -9.48 1.02 -0.53
N TYR A 126 -9.01 1.07 0.72
CA TYR A 126 -9.82 0.72 1.88
C TYR A 126 -11.01 1.67 2.06
N THR A 127 -10.74 2.97 2.16
CA THR A 127 -11.78 4.00 2.32
C THR A 127 -12.76 3.99 1.15
N THR A 128 -12.23 3.89 -0.07
CA THR A 128 -13.03 3.82 -1.29
C THR A 128 -13.92 2.56 -1.34
N SER A 129 -13.42 1.41 -0.87
CA SER A 129 -14.22 0.18 -0.81
C SER A 129 -15.39 0.29 0.18
N CYS A 130 -15.18 0.95 1.31
CA CYS A 130 -16.22 1.18 2.31
C CYS A 130 -17.33 2.09 1.77
N ASP A 131 -16.95 3.21 1.14
CA ASP A 131 -17.88 4.14 0.49
C ASP A 131 -18.70 3.44 -0.60
N PHE A 132 -18.07 2.58 -1.41
CA PHE A 132 -18.75 1.80 -2.43
C PHE A 132 -19.75 0.79 -1.85
N ILE A 133 -19.36 0.07 -0.78
CA ILE A 133 -20.26 -0.87 -0.10
C ILE A 133 -21.47 -0.13 0.50
N GLU A 134 -21.26 1.02 1.12
CA GLU A 134 -22.32 1.82 1.71
C GLU A 134 -23.27 2.39 0.65
N PHE A 135 -22.70 2.91 -0.45
CA PHE A 135 -23.47 3.36 -1.61
C PHE A 135 -24.33 2.25 -2.20
N MET A 136 -23.78 1.05 -2.36
CA MET A 136 -24.52 -0.09 -2.90
C MET A 136 -25.56 -0.65 -1.92
N LYS A 137 -25.35 -0.55 -0.61
CA LYS A 137 -26.33 -0.93 0.42
C LYS A 137 -27.51 0.03 0.48
N SER A 138 -27.26 1.34 0.33
CA SER A 138 -28.31 2.37 0.33
C SER A 138 -29.21 2.31 -0.91
N ARG A 139 -28.72 1.76 -2.02
CA ARG A 139 -29.54 1.51 -3.21
C ARG A 139 -30.52 0.33 -2.99
N ASN A 140 -31.79 0.54 -3.34
CA ASN A 140 -32.77 -0.55 -3.48
C ASN A 140 -32.49 -1.35 -4.77
N GLY A 141 -31.44 -2.16 -4.72
CA GLY A 141 -31.09 -3.12 -5.76
C GLY A 141 -31.77 -4.49 -5.58
N PRO A 142 -31.64 -5.37 -6.59
CA PRO A 142 -32.18 -6.73 -6.52
C PRO A 142 -31.58 -7.50 -5.33
N LYS A 143 -32.37 -8.43 -4.75
CA LYS A 143 -31.98 -9.21 -3.55
C LYS A 143 -30.63 -9.92 -3.73
N TRP A 144 -30.29 -10.35 -4.94
CA TRP A 144 -28.99 -10.95 -5.26
C TRP A 144 -27.82 -9.98 -5.06
N VAL A 145 -27.93 -8.72 -5.50
CA VAL A 145 -26.87 -7.71 -5.29
C VAL A 145 -26.67 -7.42 -3.81
N LYS A 146 -27.75 -7.28 -3.03
CA LYS A 146 -27.65 -7.12 -1.57
C LYS A 146 -26.96 -8.33 -0.89
N ARG A 147 -27.23 -9.55 -1.36
CA ARG A 147 -26.55 -10.76 -0.87
C ARG A 147 -25.08 -10.80 -1.28
N PHE A 148 -24.76 -10.45 -2.53
CA PHE A 148 -23.39 -10.37 -3.05
C PHE A 148 -22.55 -9.37 -2.26
N MET A 149 -23.05 -8.14 -2.07
CA MET A 149 -22.35 -7.11 -1.29
C MET A 149 -22.18 -7.49 0.18
N ARG A 150 -23.05 -8.35 0.73
CA ARG A 150 -22.90 -8.88 2.09
C ARG A 150 -21.82 -9.97 2.19
N SER A 151 -21.52 -10.64 1.07
CA SER A 151 -20.45 -11.66 1.00
C SER A 151 -19.07 -11.07 0.74
N CYS A 152 -18.99 -9.84 0.20
CA CYS A 152 -17.72 -9.20 -0.04
C CYS A 152 -17.21 -8.49 1.22
N HIS A 153 -15.96 -8.78 1.58
CA HIS A 153 -15.24 -8.02 2.59
C HIS A 153 -14.64 -6.74 1.95
N PRO A 154 -14.52 -5.63 2.70
CA PRO A 154 -13.78 -4.47 2.24
C PRO A 154 -12.32 -4.85 1.99
N SER A 155 -11.73 -4.33 0.91
CA SER A 155 -10.31 -4.53 0.60
C SER A 155 -9.47 -3.83 1.67
N LYS A 156 -8.96 -4.60 2.64
CA LYS A 156 -8.05 -4.11 3.67
C LYS A 156 -6.67 -4.71 3.44
N LEU A 157 -5.68 -3.86 3.22
CA LEU A 157 -4.29 -4.29 3.20
C LEU A 157 -3.77 -4.34 4.64
N THR A 158 -3.33 -5.52 5.07
CA THR A 158 -2.86 -5.75 6.45
C THR A 158 -1.37 -5.46 6.55
N MET A 159 -0.94 -4.78 7.62
CA MET A 159 0.48 -4.63 7.98
C MET A 159 1.07 -5.91 8.59
N GLY A 160 0.23 -6.93 8.83
CA GLY A 160 0.62 -8.23 9.36
C GLY A 160 0.45 -8.34 10.88
N ASP A 161 0.60 -7.26 11.62
CA ASP A 161 0.41 -7.16 13.08
C ASP A 161 -1.07 -7.11 13.53
N GLY A 162 -2.01 -7.31 12.60
CA GLY A 162 -3.43 -7.13 12.82
C GLY A 162 -3.92 -5.69 12.58
N THR A 163 -3.03 -4.75 12.27
CA THR A 163 -3.40 -3.39 11.84
C THR A 163 -3.49 -3.29 10.31
N PHE A 164 -4.12 -2.23 9.82
CA PHE A 164 -4.37 -1.98 8.41
C PHE A 164 -3.76 -0.66 7.98
N PHE A 165 -3.38 -0.57 6.70
CA PHE A 165 -2.94 0.69 6.12
C PHE A 165 -4.10 1.69 6.05
N ASP A 166 -3.92 2.81 6.72
CA ASP A 166 -4.80 3.97 6.65
C ASP A 166 -4.00 5.19 6.16
N ARG A 167 -4.69 6.26 5.76
CA ARG A 167 -4.05 7.52 5.36
C ARG A 167 -3.10 8.06 6.44
N SER A 168 -3.45 7.85 7.71
CA SER A 168 -2.64 8.22 8.87
C SER A 168 -1.34 7.40 9.00
N THR A 169 -1.26 6.20 8.43
CA THR A 169 -0.08 5.33 8.50
C THR A 169 1.15 5.99 7.88
N SER A 170 0.99 6.73 6.78
CA SER A 170 2.10 7.47 6.15
C SER A 170 2.73 8.49 7.11
N LEU A 171 1.91 9.20 7.89
CA LEU A 171 2.36 10.18 8.89
C LEU A 171 3.02 9.51 10.08
N VAL A 172 2.48 8.38 10.55
CA VAL A 172 3.06 7.61 11.65
C VAL A 172 4.44 7.05 11.26
N ILE A 173 4.57 6.51 10.05
CA ILE A 173 5.83 6.00 9.51
C ILE A 173 6.85 7.15 9.40
N TRP A 174 6.44 8.29 8.84
CA TRP A 174 7.29 9.47 8.75
C TRP A 174 7.77 9.96 10.13
N GLN A 175 6.86 10.05 11.10
CA GLN A 175 7.20 10.45 12.47
C GLN A 175 8.23 9.50 13.09
N LYS A 176 8.07 8.19 12.89
CA LYS A 176 9.06 7.20 13.35
C LYS A 176 10.42 7.38 12.68
N GLY A 177 10.44 7.70 11.39
CA GLY A 177 11.68 8.05 10.68
C GLY A 177 12.38 9.25 11.33
N ILE A 178 11.66 10.34 11.57
CA ILE A 178 12.21 11.54 12.22
C ILE A 178 12.70 11.24 13.64
N ASP A 179 11.95 10.48 14.44
CA ASP A 179 12.36 10.09 15.80
C ASP A 179 13.69 9.31 15.80
N TYR A 180 13.87 8.39 14.85
CA TYR A 180 15.13 7.66 14.67
C TYR A 180 16.25 8.56 14.17
N LEU A 181 15.98 9.47 13.24
CA LEU A 181 16.95 10.45 12.77
C LEU A 181 17.47 11.32 13.93
N ILE A 182 16.56 11.84 14.76
CA ILE A 182 16.91 12.63 15.95
C ILE A 182 17.76 11.79 16.91
N THR A 183 17.39 10.53 17.13
CA THR A 183 18.16 9.62 17.99
C THR A 183 19.57 9.40 17.46
N LEU A 184 19.73 9.18 16.15
CA LEU A 184 21.04 9.01 15.51
C LEU A 184 21.89 10.29 15.55
N LEU A 185 21.26 11.47 15.50
CA LEU A 185 21.96 12.75 15.62
C LEU A 185 22.39 13.07 17.06
N LEU A 186 21.69 12.52 18.06
CA LEU A 186 21.98 12.71 19.48
C LEU A 186 23.02 11.71 20.02
N MET A 187 23.15 10.53 19.41
CA MET A 187 24.19 9.54 19.70
C MET A 187 25.54 9.95 19.10
#